data_AF-X1R5P7-F1
#
_entry.id   AF-X1R5P7-F1
#
_cell.length_a   1.000
_cell.length_b   1.000
_cell.length_c   1.000
_cell.angle_alpha   90.00
_cell.angle_beta   90.00
_cell.angle_gamma   90.00
#
_symmetry.space_group_name_H-M   'P 1'
#
loop_
_entity.id
_entity.type
_entity.pdbx_description
1 polymer ?
#
loop_
_entity_poly.entity_id
_entity_poly.type
_entity_poly.pdbx_seq_one_letter_code
_entity_poly.pdbx_strand_id
1 'polypeptide(L)'
;TTLTVQVEKDGETLALVPSGERGSSGLVVNGSKRILLPFNTVHLPERFAIKADEIQGIRAFGEQTELQAVQDVVNKRLAKARRQLDATHEFHRMGALNGVVLDADGSTVLLNIYDRFGLQPIEIEMELGTAGTDVRVKCVDALDAQEEALGATTSSGARALCGKNFWRALISHQSVKKTYEGTQYAAALRADGREAFEFGGITWERYRGKVSGIFLRAG
;
A
#
# COMPACT_ATOMS: atom_id res chain seq x y z
N THR A 1 -16.59 -6.25 -20.64
CA THR A 1 -15.11 -6.23 -20.57
C THR A 1 -14.65 -4.82 -20.87
N THR A 2 -13.97 -4.15 -19.94
CA THR A 2 -13.46 -2.79 -20.11
C THR A 2 -11.93 -2.82 -20.05
N LEU A 3 -11.28 -2.25 -21.05
CA LEU A 3 -9.80 -2.18 -21.14
C LEU A 3 -9.24 -0.98 -20.38
N THR A 4 -10.11 -0.03 -20.04
CA THR A 4 -9.74 1.24 -19.38
C THR A 4 -10.72 1.53 -18.25
N VAL A 5 -10.18 1.97 -17.12
CA VAL A 5 -10.93 2.57 -16.01
C VAL A 5 -10.63 4.06 -16.02
N GLN A 6 -11.66 4.90 -15.93
CA GLN A 6 -11.51 6.35 -15.95
C GLN A 6 -11.86 6.90 -14.57
N VAL A 7 -10.97 7.71 -14.00
CA VAL A 7 -11.21 8.44 -12.75
C VAL A 7 -11.47 9.89 -13.11
N GLU A 8 -12.60 10.42 -12.65
CA GLU A 8 -12.94 11.83 -12.80
C GLU A 8 -12.43 12.58 -11.57
N LYS A 9 -11.56 13.56 -11.79
CA LYS A 9 -11.09 14.50 -10.75
C LYS A 9 -11.91 15.77 -10.89
N ASP A 10 -12.64 16.12 -9.84
CA ASP A 10 -13.28 17.43 -9.71
C ASP A 10 -12.28 18.42 -9.10
N GLY A 11 -12.08 19.55 -9.77
CA GLY A 11 -11.10 20.57 -9.40
C GLY A 11 -11.69 21.69 -8.55
N GLU A 12 -12.58 21.36 -7.61
CA GLU A 12 -13.23 22.35 -6.76
C GLU A 12 -12.18 23.08 -5.89
N THR A 13 -12.05 24.39 -6.07
CA THR A 13 -11.09 25.23 -5.34
C THR A 13 -11.84 26.19 -4.42
N LEU A 14 -11.47 26.21 -3.14
CA LEU A 14 -11.92 27.23 -2.20
C LEU A 14 -11.08 28.51 -2.41
N ALA A 15 -11.74 29.65 -2.54
CA ALA A 15 -11.09 30.96 -2.66
C ALA A 15 -11.65 31.93 -1.61
N LEU A 16 -10.78 32.78 -1.05
CA LEU A 16 -11.21 33.86 -0.18
C LEU A 16 -11.98 34.91 -0.98
N VAL A 17 -13.13 35.36 -0.45
CA VAL A 17 -13.97 36.39 -1.09
C VAL A 17 -13.43 37.77 -0.71
N PRO A 18 -13.04 38.62 -1.68
CA PRO A 18 -12.56 39.97 -1.39
C PRO A 18 -13.71 40.85 -0.87
N SER A 19 -13.42 41.73 0.08
CA SER A 19 -14.37 42.75 0.55
C SER A 19 -14.56 43.82 -0.53
N GLY A 20 -15.80 44.04 -0.97
CA GLY A 20 -16.16 45.08 -1.94
C GLY A 20 -16.93 46.25 -1.30
N GLU A 21 -16.80 47.45 -1.87
CA GLU A 21 -17.62 48.60 -1.49
C GLU A 21 -19.11 48.33 -1.78
N ARG A 22 -19.99 48.96 -1.00
CA ARG A 22 -21.44 48.81 -1.17
C ARG A 22 -21.84 49.24 -2.59
N GLY A 23 -22.34 48.29 -3.39
CA GLY A 23 -22.72 48.51 -4.79
C GLY A 23 -21.69 48.05 -5.83
N SER A 24 -20.53 47.55 -5.42
CA SER A 24 -19.55 46.93 -6.32
C SER A 24 -20.01 45.54 -6.81
N SER A 25 -19.53 45.14 -8.00
CA SER A 25 -19.80 43.81 -8.54
C SER A 25 -19.07 42.74 -7.72
N GLY A 26 -19.78 41.66 -7.37
CA GLY A 26 -19.22 40.54 -6.62
C GLY A 26 -18.25 39.69 -7.45
N LEU A 27 -17.44 38.88 -6.77
CA LEU A 27 -16.57 37.90 -7.42
C LEU A 27 -17.42 36.86 -8.16
N VAL A 28 -17.12 36.62 -9.45
CA VAL A 28 -17.76 35.56 -10.23
C VAL A 28 -17.13 34.22 -9.85
N VAL A 29 -17.93 33.34 -9.26
CA VAL A 29 -17.54 31.95 -8.98
C VAL A 29 -17.71 31.12 -10.25
N ASN A 30 -16.61 30.66 -10.83
CA ASN A 30 -16.65 29.74 -11.96
C ASN A 30 -16.93 28.31 -11.48
N GLY A 31 -17.65 27.53 -12.30
CA GLY A 31 -17.81 26.10 -12.06
C GLY A 31 -16.49 25.35 -12.17
N SER A 32 -16.36 24.25 -11.43
CA SER A 32 -15.18 23.40 -11.48
C SER A 32 -15.04 22.73 -12.86
N LYS A 33 -13.79 22.59 -13.32
CA LYS A 33 -13.48 21.84 -14.54
C LYS A 33 -13.07 20.43 -14.17
N ARG A 34 -13.72 19.45 -14.78
CA ARG A 34 -13.45 18.04 -14.54
C ARG A 34 -12.33 17.56 -15.44
N ILE A 35 -11.38 16.82 -14.86
CA ILE A 35 -10.28 16.19 -15.60
C ILE A 35 -10.48 14.69 -15.50
N LEU A 36 -10.41 14.01 -16.64
CA LEU A 36 -10.66 12.59 -16.74
C LEU A 36 -9.33 11.86 -16.95
N LEU A 37 -8.96 11.01 -16.00
CA LEU A 37 -7.68 10.30 -15.96
C LEU A 37 -7.90 8.81 -16.31
N PRO A 38 -7.49 8.35 -17.50
CA PRO A 38 -7.62 6.95 -17.89
C PRO A 38 -6.49 6.08 -17.32
N PHE A 39 -6.86 4.92 -16.82
CA PHE A 39 -5.98 3.84 -16.36
C PHE A 39 -6.23 2.59 -17.20
N ASN A 40 -5.18 2.08 -17.83
CA ASN A 40 -5.27 0.83 -18.60
C ASN A 40 -5.24 -0.38 -17.66
N THR A 41 -6.04 -1.40 -17.96
CA THR A 41 -6.05 -2.63 -17.18
C THR A 41 -4.86 -3.52 -17.57
N VAL A 42 -4.28 -4.19 -16.56
CA VAL A 42 -3.18 -5.16 -16.75
C VAL A 42 -3.78 -6.55 -16.94
N HIS A 43 -3.29 -7.29 -17.94
CA HIS A 43 -3.70 -8.67 -18.18
C HIS A 43 -2.64 -9.63 -17.61
N LEU A 44 -3.05 -10.55 -16.73
CA LEU A 44 -2.18 -11.53 -16.07
C LEU A 44 -2.52 -12.96 -16.49
N PRO A 45 -2.07 -13.43 -17.68
CA PRO A 45 -2.38 -14.76 -18.16
C PRO A 45 -1.48 -15.84 -17.53
N GLU A 46 -2.10 -16.88 -16.99
CA GLU A 46 -1.41 -18.10 -16.52
C GLU A 46 -1.82 -19.29 -17.41
N ARG A 47 -0.84 -20.05 -17.90
CA ARG A 47 -1.08 -21.23 -18.75
C ARG A 47 -0.26 -22.42 -18.26
N PHE A 48 -0.87 -23.60 -18.29
CA PHE A 48 -0.19 -24.86 -17.98
C PHE A 48 -0.70 -26.00 -18.88
N ALA A 49 0.16 -26.99 -19.11
CA ALA A 49 -0.19 -28.20 -19.87
C ALA A 49 0.20 -29.45 -19.07
N ILE A 50 -0.74 -30.36 -18.85
CA ILE A 50 -0.50 -31.62 -18.14
C ILE A 50 -0.13 -32.68 -19.16
N LYS A 51 1.04 -33.32 -18.99
CA LYS A 51 1.48 -34.41 -19.86
C LYS A 51 0.95 -35.75 -19.35
N ALA A 52 0.82 -36.72 -20.26
CA ALA A 52 0.34 -38.06 -19.93
C ALA A 52 1.22 -38.77 -18.89
N ASP A 53 2.54 -38.62 -18.98
CA ASP A 53 3.51 -39.25 -18.07
C ASP A 53 3.35 -38.78 -16.62
N GLU A 54 2.87 -37.54 -16.40
CA GLU A 54 2.62 -37.00 -15.07
C GLU A 54 1.36 -37.60 -14.42
N ILE A 55 0.45 -38.16 -15.23
CA ILE A 55 -0.76 -38.84 -14.76
C ILE A 55 -0.47 -40.32 -14.54
N GLN A 56 0.27 -40.95 -15.45
CA GLN A 56 0.63 -42.38 -15.36
C GLN A 56 1.49 -42.72 -14.13
N GLY A 57 2.28 -41.76 -13.62
CA GLY A 57 3.08 -41.93 -12.41
C GLY A 57 2.33 -41.76 -11.09
N ILE A 58 1.06 -41.33 -11.11
CA ILE A 58 0.27 -41.13 -9.90
C ILE A 58 -0.40 -42.45 -9.53
N ARG A 59 0.24 -43.18 -8.62
CA ARG A 59 -0.37 -44.36 -8.01
C ARG A 59 -1.59 -43.89 -7.22
N ALA A 60 -2.80 -44.19 -7.72
CA ALA A 60 -4.05 -43.93 -7.02
C ALA A 60 -3.95 -44.54 -5.61
N PHE A 61 -3.87 -43.69 -4.58
CA PHE A 61 -3.69 -44.15 -3.22
C PHE A 61 -5.06 -44.54 -2.64
N GLY A 62 -5.39 -45.83 -2.70
CA GLY A 62 -6.62 -46.41 -2.14
C GLY A 62 -7.90 -46.00 -2.88
N GLU A 63 -8.64 -46.97 -3.41
CA GLU A 63 -9.98 -46.89 -4.05
C GLU A 63 -10.27 -45.75 -5.06
N GLN A 64 -9.33 -44.85 -5.35
CA GLN A 64 -9.53 -43.76 -6.31
C GLN A 64 -9.46 -44.28 -7.75
N THR A 65 -10.39 -43.80 -8.56
CA THR A 65 -10.40 -44.07 -10.01
C THR A 65 -9.36 -43.19 -10.73
N GLU A 66 -8.85 -43.66 -11.87
CA GLU A 66 -7.88 -42.91 -12.69
C GLU A 66 -8.38 -41.50 -13.08
N LEU A 67 -9.70 -41.36 -13.31
CA LEU A 67 -10.35 -40.09 -13.60
C LEU A 67 -10.29 -39.10 -12.42
N GLN A 68 -10.44 -39.58 -11.18
CA GLN A 68 -10.30 -38.76 -9.98
C GLN A 68 -8.85 -38.26 -9.81
N ALA A 69 -7.86 -39.11 -10.08
CA ALA A 69 -6.45 -38.74 -10.02
C ALA A 69 -6.09 -37.62 -11.02
N VAL A 70 -6.64 -37.66 -12.24
CA VAL A 70 -6.45 -36.59 -13.24
C VAL A 70 -7.04 -35.26 -12.76
N GLN A 71 -8.27 -35.30 -12.22
CA GLN A 71 -8.95 -34.11 -11.71
C GLN A 71 -8.17 -33.46 -10.56
N ASP A 72 -7.56 -34.25 -9.69
CA ASP A 72 -6.74 -33.76 -8.58
C ASP A 72 -5.47 -33.03 -9.08
N VAL A 73 -4.81 -33.52 -10.13
CA VAL A 73 -3.66 -32.82 -10.74
C VAL A 73 -4.08 -31.49 -11.35
N VAL A 74 -5.19 -31.47 -12.09
CA VAL A 74 -5.75 -30.24 -12.68
C VAL A 74 -6.06 -29.24 -11.57
N ASN A 75 -6.78 -29.66 -10.53
CA ASN A 75 -7.14 -28.82 -9.39
C ASN A 75 -5.90 -28.28 -8.67
N LYS A 76 -4.86 -29.11 -8.50
CA LYS A 76 -3.59 -28.69 -7.89
C LYS A 76 -2.90 -27.61 -8.70
N ARG A 77 -2.90 -27.70 -10.03
CA ARG A 77 -2.32 -26.68 -10.91
C ARG A 77 -3.14 -25.39 -10.94
N LEU A 78 -4.47 -25.50 -11.01
CA LEU A 78 -5.36 -24.35 -10.89
C LEU A 78 -5.18 -23.63 -9.55
N ALA A 79 -5.06 -24.37 -8.45
CA ALA A 79 -4.80 -23.81 -7.13
C ALA A 79 -3.45 -23.09 -7.08
N LYS A 80 -2.41 -23.63 -7.74
CA LYS A 80 -1.11 -22.96 -7.84
C LYS A 80 -1.21 -21.64 -8.63
N ALA A 81 -1.83 -21.66 -9.81
CA ALA A 81 -2.03 -20.47 -10.63
C ALA A 81 -2.81 -19.37 -9.87
N ARG A 82 -3.89 -19.75 -9.17
CA ARG A 82 -4.64 -18.82 -8.30
C ARG A 82 -3.75 -18.17 -7.25
N ARG A 83 -2.94 -18.94 -6.53
CA ARG A 83 -2.01 -18.39 -5.52
C ARG A 83 -0.98 -17.43 -6.12
N GLN A 84 -0.51 -17.69 -7.34
CA GLN A 84 0.42 -16.80 -8.05
C GLN A 84 -0.25 -15.49 -8.46
N LEU A 85 -1.48 -15.55 -8.97
CA LEU A 85 -2.28 -14.36 -9.28
C LEU A 85 -2.59 -13.54 -8.03
N ASP A 86 -2.98 -14.18 -6.93
CA ASP A 86 -3.24 -13.50 -5.66
C ASP A 86 -1.99 -12.77 -5.15
N ALA A 87 -0.81 -13.40 -5.25
CA ALA A 87 0.45 -12.77 -4.89
C ALA A 87 0.79 -11.57 -5.80
N THR A 88 0.50 -11.66 -7.10
CA THR A 88 0.71 -10.56 -8.04
C THR A 88 -0.24 -9.40 -7.78
N HIS A 89 -1.50 -9.68 -7.47
CA HIS A 89 -2.47 -8.64 -7.07
C HIS A 89 -2.03 -7.92 -5.80
N GLU A 90 -1.54 -8.65 -4.80
CA GLU A 90 -1.03 -8.04 -3.58
C GLU A 90 0.21 -7.17 -3.85
N PHE A 91 1.11 -7.64 -4.70
CA PHE A 91 2.26 -6.84 -5.15
C PHE A 91 1.83 -5.53 -5.83
N HIS A 92 0.85 -5.59 -6.74
CA HIS A 92 0.32 -4.40 -7.39
C HIS A 92 -0.40 -3.45 -6.40
N ARG A 93 -1.15 -3.97 -5.43
CA ARG A 93 -1.82 -3.15 -4.40
C ARG A 93 -0.82 -2.39 -3.54
N MET A 94 0.27 -3.05 -3.16
CA MET A 94 1.35 -2.40 -2.42
C MET A 94 2.09 -1.37 -3.26
N GLY A 95 2.33 -1.66 -4.54
CA GLY A 95 2.85 -0.68 -5.48
C GLY A 95 1.94 0.55 -5.59
N ALA A 96 0.63 0.34 -5.67
CA ALA A 96 -0.35 1.43 -5.72
C ALA A 96 -0.35 2.28 -4.44
N LEU A 97 -0.19 1.65 -3.26
CA LEU A 97 -0.05 2.38 -1.99
C LEU A 97 1.22 3.25 -1.97
N ASN A 98 2.31 2.75 -2.55
CA ASN A 98 3.57 3.47 -2.68
C ASN A 98 3.62 4.44 -3.89
N GLY A 99 2.51 4.56 -4.63
CA GLY A 99 2.40 5.45 -5.79
C GLY A 99 3.00 4.92 -7.09
N VAL A 100 3.65 3.75 -7.11
CA VAL A 100 4.22 3.14 -8.33
C VAL A 100 3.93 1.64 -8.38
N VAL A 101 3.17 1.22 -9.39
CA VAL A 101 2.91 -0.20 -9.68
C VAL A 101 3.96 -0.71 -10.66
N LEU A 102 4.66 -1.76 -10.27
CA LEU A 102 5.69 -2.43 -11.06
C LEU A 102 5.19 -3.78 -11.60
N ASP A 103 5.84 -4.28 -12.64
CA ASP A 103 5.64 -5.63 -13.15
C ASP A 103 6.35 -6.67 -12.25
N ALA A 104 6.13 -7.95 -12.51
CA ALA A 104 6.67 -9.07 -11.75
C ALA A 104 8.21 -9.13 -11.71
N ASP A 105 8.90 -8.43 -12.61
CA ASP A 105 10.35 -8.26 -12.63
C ASP A 105 10.87 -7.32 -11.52
N GLY A 106 9.97 -6.55 -10.88
CA GLY A 106 10.29 -5.58 -9.85
C GLY A 106 10.97 -4.31 -10.35
N SER A 107 10.96 -4.05 -11.67
CA SER A 107 11.66 -2.90 -12.27
C SER A 107 10.87 -2.19 -13.36
N THR A 108 10.08 -2.92 -14.14
CA THR A 108 9.26 -2.34 -15.21
C THR A 108 8.07 -1.61 -14.60
N VAL A 109 7.93 -0.32 -14.88
CA VAL A 109 6.82 0.50 -14.37
C VAL A 109 5.55 0.25 -15.20
N LEU A 110 4.52 -0.32 -14.58
CA LEU A 110 3.20 -0.50 -15.20
C LEU A 110 2.33 0.76 -15.02
N LEU A 111 2.44 1.42 -13.86
CA LEU A 111 1.71 2.65 -13.57
C LEU A 111 2.47 3.51 -12.55
N ASN A 112 2.77 4.75 -12.91
CA ASN A 112 3.21 5.77 -11.95
C ASN A 112 2.04 6.69 -11.62
N ILE A 113 1.54 6.64 -10.38
CA ILE A 113 0.40 7.44 -9.91
C ILE A 113 0.82 8.91 -9.75
N TYR A 114 2.03 9.18 -9.28
CA TYR A 114 2.54 10.54 -9.14
C TYR A 114 2.53 11.28 -10.48
N ASP A 115 3.08 10.66 -11.54
CA ASP A 115 3.08 11.26 -12.88
C ASP A 115 1.67 11.49 -13.42
N ARG A 116 0.74 10.56 -13.16
CA ARG A 116 -0.64 10.65 -13.64
C ARG A 116 -1.42 11.77 -12.98
N PHE A 117 -1.14 12.07 -11.72
CA PHE A 117 -1.79 13.16 -11.00
C PHE A 117 -0.96 14.45 -10.97
N GLY A 118 0.25 14.45 -11.52
CA GLY A 118 1.17 15.59 -11.48
C GLY A 118 1.67 15.90 -10.06
N LEU A 119 1.79 14.89 -9.21
CA LEU A 119 2.19 15.00 -7.82
C LEU A 119 3.69 14.70 -7.67
N GLN A 120 4.31 15.23 -6.62
CA GLN A 120 5.65 14.85 -6.20
C GLN A 120 5.55 14.03 -4.91
N PRO A 121 6.31 12.94 -4.76
CA PRO A 121 6.36 12.20 -3.52
C PRO A 121 7.00 13.06 -2.42
N ILE A 122 6.39 13.05 -1.23
CA ILE A 122 6.98 13.64 -0.02
C ILE A 122 7.69 12.50 0.71
N GLU A 123 9.00 12.64 0.89
CA GLU A 123 9.83 11.66 1.58
C GLU A 123 10.36 12.25 2.89
N ILE A 124 10.07 11.58 4.01
CA ILE A 124 10.52 11.98 5.34
C ILE A 124 11.33 10.84 5.93
N GLU A 125 12.62 11.10 6.19
CA GLU A 125 13.50 10.13 6.82
C GLU A 125 13.31 10.14 8.34
N MET A 126 12.95 8.97 8.89
CA MET A 126 12.73 8.77 10.32
C MET A 126 14.03 8.65 11.13
N GLU A 127 15.18 8.57 10.45
CA GLU A 127 16.53 8.57 11.03
C GLU A 127 16.73 7.56 12.18
N LEU A 128 16.10 6.39 12.11
CA LEU A 128 16.08 5.39 13.19
C LEU A 128 17.46 4.77 13.52
N GLY A 129 18.49 5.07 12.72
CA GLY A 129 19.88 4.70 13.01
C GLY A 129 20.62 5.68 13.92
N THR A 130 20.07 6.88 14.14
CA THR A 130 20.73 7.96 14.88
C THR A 130 20.17 8.03 16.29
N ALA A 131 20.97 7.64 17.29
CA ALA A 131 20.51 7.51 18.68
C ALA A 131 19.91 8.80 19.29
N GLY A 132 20.34 9.97 18.80
CA GLY A 132 19.86 11.28 19.26
C GLY A 132 18.57 11.77 18.59
N THR A 133 18.07 11.10 17.54
CA THR A 133 16.89 11.55 16.81
C THR A 133 15.65 11.49 17.70
N ASP A 134 14.89 12.58 17.72
CA ASP A 134 13.55 12.55 18.30
C ASP A 134 12.53 12.06 17.28
N VAL A 135 12.24 10.76 17.33
CA VAL A 135 11.29 10.10 16.42
C VAL A 135 9.89 10.70 16.54
N ARG A 136 9.51 11.26 17.70
CA ARG A 136 8.21 11.92 17.85
C ARG A 136 8.11 13.17 16.98
N VAL A 137 9.18 13.95 16.87
CA VAL A 137 9.21 15.13 15.99
C VAL A 137 9.07 14.70 14.54
N LYS A 138 9.78 13.64 14.12
CA LYS A 138 9.64 13.07 12.77
C LYS A 138 8.21 12.58 12.46
N CYS A 139 7.49 12.06 13.45
CA CYS A 139 6.08 11.73 13.29
C CYS A 139 5.21 12.96 13.07
N VAL A 140 5.47 14.06 13.79
CA VAL A 140 4.76 15.33 13.59
C VAL A 140 5.04 15.89 12.20
N ASP A 141 6.29 15.90 11.76
CA ASP A 141 6.66 16.33 10.40
C ASP A 141 5.86 15.55 9.33
N ALA A 142 5.65 14.25 9.54
CA ALA A 142 4.87 13.40 8.64
C ALA A 142 3.37 13.70 8.68
N LEU A 143 2.81 14.02 9.85
CA LEU A 143 1.42 14.42 10.00
C LEU A 143 1.17 15.80 9.37
N ASP A 144 2.07 16.76 9.60
CA ASP A 144 1.97 18.10 9.02
C ASP A 144 2.04 18.04 7.48
N ALA A 145 2.95 17.24 6.94
CA ALA A 145 3.02 17.00 5.49
C ALA A 145 1.74 16.37 4.93
N GLN A 146 1.11 15.45 5.69
CA GLN A 146 -0.17 14.86 5.31
C GLN A 146 -1.30 15.90 5.32
N GLU A 147 -1.37 16.74 6.36
CA GLU A 147 -2.37 17.80 6.47
C GLU A 147 -2.23 18.85 5.36
N GLU A 148 -1.00 19.29 5.07
CA GLU A 148 -0.73 20.23 3.97
C GLU A 148 -1.13 19.64 2.61
N ALA A 149 -0.85 18.36 2.37
CA ALA A 149 -1.24 17.67 1.14
C ALA A 149 -2.76 17.46 1.01
N LEU A 150 -3.47 17.23 2.12
CA LEU A 150 -4.93 17.06 2.15
C LEU A 150 -5.69 18.40 2.09
N GLY A 151 -5.07 19.50 2.51
CA GLY A 151 -5.66 20.83 2.56
C GLY A 151 -6.90 20.87 3.45
N ALA A 152 -8.05 21.26 2.88
CA ALA A 152 -9.31 21.37 3.62
C ALA A 152 -10.03 20.02 3.83
N THR A 153 -9.44 18.91 3.42
CA THR A 153 -10.05 17.59 3.52
C THR A 153 -9.85 17.00 4.92
N THR A 154 -10.90 16.44 5.51
CA THR A 154 -10.80 15.80 6.82
C THR A 154 -10.01 14.49 6.74
N SER A 155 -9.04 14.30 7.63
CA SER A 155 -8.33 13.03 7.80
C SER A 155 -9.05 12.16 8.84
N SER A 156 -9.09 10.84 8.61
CA SER A 156 -9.57 9.85 9.59
C SER A 156 -8.47 9.33 10.52
N GLY A 157 -7.25 9.85 10.38
CA GLY A 157 -6.07 9.45 11.14
C GLY A 157 -4.93 8.96 10.24
N ALA A 158 -3.78 8.71 10.84
CA ALA A 158 -2.59 8.22 10.13
C ALA A 158 -2.27 6.77 10.50
N ARG A 159 -2.05 5.94 9.48
CA ARG A 159 -1.58 4.56 9.61
C ARG A 159 -0.35 4.34 8.74
N ALA A 160 0.71 3.81 9.33
CA ALA A 160 1.96 3.54 8.64
C ALA A 160 2.22 2.03 8.57
N LEU A 161 2.32 1.51 7.35
CA LEU A 161 2.77 0.14 7.08
C LEU A 161 4.28 0.13 6.97
N CYS A 162 4.95 -0.73 7.72
CA CYS A 162 6.41 -0.77 7.75
C CYS A 162 6.97 -2.18 7.58
N GLY A 163 8.14 -2.25 6.96
CA GLY A 163 8.86 -3.49 6.73
C GLY A 163 9.47 -4.07 8.00
N LYS A 164 9.94 -5.33 7.94
CA LYS A 164 10.56 -6.02 9.08
C LYS A 164 11.74 -5.25 9.69
N ASN A 165 12.59 -4.63 8.85
CA ASN A 165 13.81 -3.97 9.31
C ASN A 165 13.51 -2.62 9.96
N PHE A 166 12.69 -1.79 9.31
CA PHE A 166 12.21 -0.53 9.90
C PHE A 166 11.49 -0.78 11.22
N TRP A 167 10.57 -1.74 11.27
CA TRP A 167 9.86 -2.09 12.50
C TRP A 167 10.81 -2.41 13.65
N ARG A 168 11.85 -3.22 13.40
CA ARG A 168 12.85 -3.57 14.41
C ARG A 168 13.62 -2.33 14.87
N ALA A 169 14.01 -1.45 13.96
CA ALA A 169 14.68 -0.20 14.30
C ALA A 169 13.78 0.68 15.17
N LEU A 170 12.52 0.88 14.76
CA LEU A 170 11.51 1.71 15.42
C LEU A 170 11.28 1.27 16.87
N ILE A 171 10.89 0.01 17.10
CA ILE A 171 10.61 -0.49 18.46
C ILE A 171 11.86 -0.52 19.35
N SER A 172 13.04 -0.57 18.74
CA SER A 172 14.31 -0.59 19.48
C SER A 172 14.85 0.80 19.82
N HIS A 173 14.34 1.84 19.17
CA HIS A 173 14.84 3.21 19.25
C HIS A 173 14.61 3.82 20.64
N GLN A 174 15.58 4.62 21.12
CA GLN A 174 15.54 5.15 22.49
C GLN A 174 14.38 6.12 22.72
N SER A 175 14.10 7.04 21.78
CA SER A 175 12.96 7.97 21.87
C SER A 175 11.61 7.23 21.97
N VAL A 176 11.48 6.11 21.25
CA VAL A 176 10.27 5.26 21.29
C VAL A 176 10.19 4.52 22.62
N LYS A 177 11.25 3.83 23.04
CA LYS A 177 11.31 3.10 24.32
C LYS A 177 10.99 3.98 25.53
N LYS A 178 11.61 5.16 25.61
CA LYS A 178 11.36 6.13 26.70
C LYS A 178 9.89 6.52 26.83
N THR A 179 9.16 6.59 25.71
CA THR A 179 7.72 6.89 25.72
C THR A 179 6.89 5.75 26.31
N TYR A 180 7.35 4.52 26.17
CA TYR A 180 6.66 3.34 26.73
C TYR A 180 7.13 2.96 28.13
N GLU A 181 8.31 3.40 28.57
CA GLU A 181 8.79 3.19 29.94
C GLU A 181 7.83 3.84 30.94
N GLY A 182 7.03 3.01 31.63
CA GLY A 182 6.09 3.44 32.68
C GLY A 182 4.62 3.57 32.26
N THR A 183 4.25 3.28 31.01
CA THR A 183 2.85 3.32 30.53
C THR A 183 2.20 1.92 30.52
N GLN A 184 0.86 1.86 30.49
CA GLN A 184 0.13 0.58 30.38
C GLN A 184 0.44 -0.16 29.05
N TYR A 185 0.80 0.56 27.99
CA TYR A 185 1.25 0.01 26.70
C TYR A 185 2.61 -0.72 26.78
N ALA A 186 3.40 -0.48 27.83
CA ALA A 186 4.59 -1.27 28.12
C ALA A 186 4.27 -2.77 28.31
N ALA A 187 3.05 -3.11 28.74
CA ALA A 187 2.62 -4.48 28.90
C ALA A 187 2.32 -5.15 27.54
N ALA A 188 1.74 -4.42 26.58
CA ALA A 188 1.43 -4.93 25.23
C ALA A 188 2.70 -5.21 24.42
N LEU A 189 3.67 -4.27 24.42
CA LEU A 189 4.97 -4.45 23.75
C LEU A 189 5.83 -5.58 24.36
N ARG A 190 5.58 -5.99 25.61
CA ARG A 190 6.25 -7.14 26.25
C ARG A 190 5.67 -8.49 25.83
N ALA A 191 4.43 -8.55 25.36
CA ALA A 191 3.75 -9.80 25.00
C ALA A 191 4.14 -10.26 23.58
N ASP A 192 3.75 -9.50 22.56
CA ASP A 192 4.17 -9.71 21.18
C ASP A 192 4.60 -8.40 20.53
N GLY A 193 5.92 -8.19 20.43
CA GLY A 193 6.52 -7.00 19.79
C GLY A 193 6.27 -6.89 18.27
N ARG A 194 5.27 -7.59 17.73
CA ARG A 194 4.76 -7.49 16.36
C ARG A 194 3.38 -6.84 16.28
N GLU A 195 2.73 -6.63 17.42
CA GLU A 195 1.42 -5.98 17.47
C GLU A 195 1.51 -4.52 17.03
N ALA A 196 0.45 -4.07 16.37
CA ALA A 196 0.30 -2.67 16.01
C ALA A 196 0.30 -1.79 17.25
N PHE A 197 0.92 -0.62 17.17
CA PHE A 197 0.88 0.34 18.26
C PHE A 197 0.84 1.77 17.75
N GLU A 198 0.26 2.66 18.56
CA GLU A 198 0.21 4.08 18.26
C GLU A 198 1.41 4.81 18.87
N PHE A 199 2.15 5.56 18.05
CA PHE A 199 3.24 6.42 18.47
C PHE A 199 3.28 7.68 17.63
N GLY A 200 3.35 8.84 18.30
CA GLY A 200 3.43 10.15 17.64
C GLY A 200 2.18 10.49 16.81
N GLY A 201 1.01 9.98 17.18
CA GLY A 201 -0.25 10.18 16.44
C GLY A 201 -0.41 9.29 15.20
N ILE A 202 0.52 8.34 14.98
CA ILE A 202 0.49 7.39 13.87
C ILE A 202 0.31 5.98 14.42
N THR A 203 -0.62 5.22 13.87
CA THR A 203 -0.73 3.78 14.14
C THR A 203 0.26 3.03 13.25
N TRP A 204 1.27 2.43 13.87
CA TRP A 204 2.32 1.67 13.18
C TRP A 204 1.96 0.19 13.09
N GLU A 205 2.04 -0.36 11.88
CA GLU A 205 1.68 -1.74 11.61
C GLU A 205 2.75 -2.44 10.81
N ARG A 206 3.14 -3.63 11.27
CA ARG A 206 4.12 -4.44 10.57
C ARG A 206 3.49 -5.14 9.37
N TYR A 207 3.90 -4.75 8.17
CA TYR A 207 3.52 -5.45 6.95
C TYR A 207 4.45 -6.65 6.68
N ARG A 208 3.85 -7.80 6.34
CA ARG A 208 4.55 -9.08 6.19
C ARG A 208 4.43 -9.69 4.79
N GLY A 209 3.85 -8.97 3.83
CA GLY A 209 3.77 -9.42 2.44
C GLY A 209 5.16 -9.59 1.85
N LYS A 210 5.59 -10.84 1.69
CA LYS A 210 6.80 -11.23 0.97
C LYS A 210 6.34 -11.84 -0.35
N VAL A 211 6.38 -11.07 -1.44
CA VAL A 211 6.16 -11.60 -2.78
C VAL A 211 7.52 -11.77 -3.45
N SER A 212 7.87 -13.02 -3.77
CA SER A 212 9.05 -13.39 -4.58
C SER A 212 10.42 -12.80 -4.16
N GLY A 213 10.66 -12.57 -2.87
CA GLY A 213 11.97 -12.09 -2.41
C GLY A 213 12.26 -10.61 -2.70
N ILE A 214 11.34 -9.90 -3.35
CA ILE A 214 11.38 -8.45 -3.50
C ILE A 214 10.85 -7.85 -2.20
N PHE A 215 11.73 -7.15 -1.49
CA PHE A 215 11.30 -6.31 -0.38
C PHE A 215 10.58 -5.11 -0.97
N LEU A 216 9.26 -5.08 -0.84
CA LEU A 216 8.50 -3.85 -0.99
C LEU A 216 9.14 -2.83 -0.04
N ARG A 217 9.56 -1.69 -0.59
CA ARG A 217 9.96 -0.53 0.20
C ARG A 217 8.71 -0.02 0.93
N ALA A 218 8.39 -0.68 2.03
CA ALA A 218 7.69 -0.05 3.13
C ALA A 218 8.81 0.56 3.95
N GLY A 219 8.87 1.90 3.93
CA GLY A 219 9.83 2.71 4.67
C GLY A 219 10.15 2.12 6.02
#